data_AF-A0A917FLS1-F1
#
_entry.id   AF-A0A917FLS1-F1
#
_cell.length_a   1.000
_cell.length_b   1.000
_cell.length_c   1.000
_cell.angle_alpha   90.00
_cell.angle_beta   90.00
_cell.angle_gamma   90.00
#
_symmetry.space_group_name_H-M   'P 1'
#
loop_
_entity.id
_entity.type
_entity.pdbx_description
1 polymer ?
#
loop_
_entity_poly.entity_id
_entity_poly.type
_entity_poly.pdbx_seq_one_letter_code
_entity_poly.pdbx_strand_id
1 'polypeptide(L)'
;MSLLMHTTAPSQVTTAPAETELPTTEAELDELQTEIERIDADIQAAVQRRSELAARIGRTQVSSNRELEVLDHFSELGQEGRTLGMLMLRIGRGRQSK
;
A
#
# COMPACT_ATOMS: atom_id res chain seq x y z
N MET A 1 -66.10 10.09 -12.98
CA MET A 1 -65.29 11.05 -12.19
C MET A 1 -64.15 10.25 -11.58
N SER A 2 -62.94 10.38 -12.13
CA SER A 2 -61.75 10.96 -11.46
C SER A 2 -61.29 10.15 -10.24
N LEU A 3 -60.03 9.74 -10.10
CA LEU A 3 -58.78 10.22 -10.68
C LEU A 3 -57.69 9.16 -10.43
N LEU A 4 -56.78 8.95 -11.39
CA LEU A 4 -55.50 8.30 -11.14
C LEU A 4 -54.70 9.11 -10.12
N MET A 5 -54.14 8.45 -9.12
CA MET A 5 -53.02 8.98 -8.33
C MET A 5 -51.85 8.02 -8.48
N HIS A 6 -50.94 8.36 -9.39
CA HIS A 6 -49.58 7.84 -9.40
C HIS A 6 -48.88 8.41 -8.17
N THR A 7 -48.44 7.55 -7.26
CA THR A 7 -47.46 7.94 -6.24
C THR A 7 -46.16 7.19 -6.52
N THR A 8 -45.25 7.89 -7.18
CA THR A 8 -43.83 7.54 -7.25
C THR A 8 -43.24 7.74 -5.87
N ALA A 9 -42.58 6.72 -5.33
CA ALA A 9 -41.71 6.81 -4.16
C ALA A 9 -40.35 6.19 -4.50
N PRO A 10 -39.25 6.76 -3.99
CA PRO A 10 -37.97 6.85 -4.68
C PRO A 10 -37.16 5.56 -4.65
N SER A 11 -36.38 5.36 -5.72
CA SER A 11 -35.30 4.39 -5.81
C SER A 11 -34.39 4.53 -4.60
N GLN A 12 -34.37 3.51 -3.76
CA GLN A 12 -33.29 3.32 -2.81
C GLN A 12 -32.05 3.02 -3.65
N VAL A 13 -31.17 4.02 -3.77
CA VAL A 13 -29.78 3.78 -4.11
C VAL A 13 -29.20 3.07 -2.89
N THR A 14 -29.39 1.76 -2.85
CA THR A 14 -28.62 0.88 -2.01
C THR A 14 -27.20 1.00 -2.51
N THR A 15 -26.39 1.81 -1.83
CA THR A 15 -24.94 1.81 -1.95
C THR A 15 -24.49 0.43 -1.49
N ALA A 16 -24.44 -0.51 -2.42
CA ALA A 16 -23.85 -1.81 -2.22
C ALA A 16 -22.38 -1.61 -1.82
N PRO A 17 -21.85 -2.42 -0.89
CA PRO A 17 -20.43 -2.40 -0.60
C PRO A 17 -19.70 -2.77 -1.90
N ALA A 18 -18.52 -2.17 -2.14
CA ALA A 18 -17.68 -2.45 -3.29
C ALA A 18 -17.40 -3.96 -3.40
N GLU A 19 -18.28 -4.67 -4.11
CA GLU A 19 -17.96 -5.94 -4.73
C GLU A 19 -16.77 -5.63 -5.62
N THR A 20 -15.69 -6.39 -5.47
CA THR A 20 -14.50 -6.27 -6.30
C THR A 20 -14.92 -6.62 -7.73
N GLU A 21 -15.41 -5.62 -8.47
CA GLU A 21 -15.74 -5.73 -9.88
C GLU A 21 -14.44 -6.06 -10.60
N LEU A 22 -14.36 -7.29 -11.11
CA LEU A 22 -13.26 -7.69 -11.97
C LEU A 22 -13.26 -6.73 -13.16
N PRO A 23 -12.09 -6.19 -13.56
CA PRO A 23 -12.02 -5.32 -14.72
C PRO A 23 -12.61 -6.06 -15.92
N THR A 24 -13.60 -5.44 -16.54
CA THR A 24 -14.42 -6.04 -17.60
C THR A 24 -13.95 -5.62 -18.99
N THR A 25 -13.05 -4.63 -19.06
CA THR A 25 -12.51 -4.10 -20.31
C THR A 25 -10.99 -4.00 -20.30
N GLU A 26 -10.39 -4.00 -21.49
CA GLU A 26 -8.94 -3.79 -21.69
C GLU A 26 -8.50 -2.41 -21.20
N ALA A 27 -9.33 -1.38 -21.39
CA ALA A 27 -9.05 -0.02 -20.90
C ALA A 27 -8.96 0.03 -19.36
N GLU A 28 -9.86 -0.64 -18.64
CA GLU A 28 -9.81 -0.73 -17.17
C GLU A 28 -8.56 -1.48 -16.69
N LEU A 29 -8.13 -2.52 -17.41
CA LEU A 29 -6.88 -3.24 -17.10
C LEU A 29 -5.64 -2.36 -17.31
N ASP A 30 -5.63 -1.53 -18.36
CA ASP A 30 -4.52 -0.61 -18.64
C ASP A 30 -4.43 0.51 -17.58
N GLU A 31 -5.57 1.01 -17.11
CA GLU A 31 -5.63 1.99 -16.02
C GLU A 31 -5.09 1.40 -14.71
N LEU A 32 -5.50 0.19 -14.35
CA LEU A 32 -5.00 -0.51 -13.16
C LEU A 32 -3.50 -0.77 -13.22
N GLN A 33 -2.99 -1.19 -14.39
CA GLN A 33 -1.55 -1.39 -14.59
C GLN A 33 -0.78 -0.07 -14.44
N THR A 34 -1.28 1.01 -15.03
CA THR A 34 -0.68 2.35 -14.89
C THR A 34 -0.65 2.80 -13.43
N GLU A 35 -1.71 2.51 -12.67
CA GLU A 35 -1.74 2.82 -11.24
C GLU A 35 -0.73 1.99 -10.45
N ILE A 36 -0.58 0.69 -10.75
CA ILE A 36 0.44 -0.16 -10.14
C ILE A 36 1.84 0.39 -10.43
N GLU A 37 2.15 0.73 -11.68
CA GLU A 37 3.45 1.29 -12.05
C GLU A 37 3.78 2.58 -11.28
N ARG A 38 2.77 3.45 -11.09
CA ARG A 38 2.91 4.66 -10.28
C ARG A 38 3.21 4.32 -8.82
N ILE A 39 2.45 3.39 -8.24
CA ILE A 39 2.64 2.95 -6.85
C ILE A 39 4.02 2.31 -6.67
N ASP A 40 4.48 1.51 -7.62
CA ASP A 40 5.79 0.87 -7.59
C ASP A 40 6.92 1.91 -7.62
N ALA A 41 6.79 2.95 -8.44
CA ALA A 41 7.72 4.07 -8.47
C ALA A 41 7.76 4.80 -7.11
N ASP A 42 6.61 5.02 -6.49
CA ASP A 42 6.50 5.65 -5.17
C ASP A 42 7.14 4.78 -4.07
N ILE A 43 6.89 3.45 -4.08
CA ILE A 43 7.52 2.49 -3.17
C ILE A 43 9.03 2.51 -3.35
N GLN A 44 9.53 2.46 -4.59
CA GLN A 44 10.96 2.46 -4.87
C GLN A 44 11.64 3.74 -4.34
N ALA A 45 11.04 4.91 -4.57
CA ALA A 45 11.55 6.18 -4.07
C ALA A 45 11.55 6.23 -2.53
N ALA A 46 10.47 5.76 -1.89
CA ALA A 46 10.35 5.68 -0.44
C ALA A 46 11.39 4.75 0.18
N VAL A 47 11.61 3.57 -0.40
CA VAL A 47 12.62 2.60 0.05
C VAL A 47 14.02 3.18 -0.05
N GLN A 48 14.37 3.84 -1.15
CA GLN A 48 15.68 4.49 -1.31
C GLN A 48 15.91 5.54 -0.23
N ARG A 49 14.95 6.46 -0.07
CA ARG A 49 15.05 7.54 0.92
C ARG A 49 15.12 6.99 2.35
N ARG A 50 14.30 6.00 2.69
CA ARG A 50 14.32 5.33 4.01
C ARG A 50 15.69 4.69 4.27
N SER A 51 16.25 4.03 3.27
CA SER A 51 17.54 3.34 3.38
C SER A 51 18.69 4.31 3.62
N GLU A 52 18.72 5.45 2.91
CA GLU A 52 19.70 6.51 3.16
C GLU A 52 19.62 7.05 4.58
N LEU A 53 18.40 7.31 5.08
CA LEU A 53 18.19 7.82 6.43
C LEU A 53 18.61 6.77 7.48
N ALA A 54 18.25 5.50 7.27
CA ALA A 54 18.64 4.40 8.14
C ALA A 54 20.17 4.25 8.21
N ALA A 55 20.87 4.33 7.07
CA ALA A 55 22.33 4.27 7.01
C ALA A 55 22.99 5.46 7.73
N ARG A 56 22.44 6.67 7.59
CA ARG A 56 22.92 7.85 8.32
C ARG A 56 22.79 7.66 9.83
N ILE A 57 21.63 7.19 10.29
CA ILE A 57 21.38 6.96 11.72
C ILE A 57 22.25 5.81 12.26
N GLY A 58 22.36 4.71 11.52
CA GLY A 58 23.15 3.54 11.92
C GLY A 58 24.65 3.82 12.06
N ARG A 59 25.19 4.80 11.31
CA ARG A 59 26.58 5.28 11.51
C ARG A 59 26.78 6.06 12.80
N THR A 60 25.72 6.68 13.30
CA THR A 60 25.75 7.51 14.52
C THR A 60 25.39 6.71 15.77
N GLN A 61 24.57 5.66 15.65
CA GLN A 61 24.07 4.89 16.78
C GLN A 61 23.81 3.43 16.41
N VAL A 62 24.34 2.51 17.21
CA VAL A 62 23.92 1.11 17.21
C VAL A 62 22.78 0.97 18.22
N SER A 63 21.55 0.73 17.76
CA SER A 63 20.38 0.52 18.62
C SER A 63 19.71 -0.81 18.28
N SER A 64 19.71 -1.75 19.23
CA SER A 64 19.01 -3.03 19.13
C SER A 64 17.48 -2.89 19.11
N ASN A 65 16.94 -1.83 19.73
CA ASN A 65 15.49 -1.64 19.85
C ASN A 65 14.85 -1.24 18.52
N ARG A 66 15.59 -0.50 17.68
CA ARG A 66 15.08 -0.03 16.39
C ARG A 66 14.83 -1.17 15.39
N GLU A 67 15.59 -2.26 15.47
CA GLU A 67 15.33 -3.42 14.61
C GLU A 67 14.01 -4.09 14.96
N LEU A 68 13.73 -4.25 16.26
CA LEU A 68 12.49 -4.84 16.74
C LEU A 68 11.29 -3.98 16.34
N GLU A 69 11.38 -2.65 16.51
CA GLU A 69 10.32 -1.71 16.09
C GLU A 69 10.03 -1.78 14.59
N VAL A 70 11.06 -1.92 13.75
CA VAL A 70 10.87 -2.07 12.30
C VAL A 70 10.17 -3.39 11.98
N LEU A 71 10.56 -4.49 12.61
CA LEU A 71 9.92 -5.78 12.36
C LEU A 71 8.47 -5.78 12.83
N ASP A 72 8.17 -5.17 13.98
CA ASP A 72 6.83 -5.07 14.53
C ASP A 72 5.92 -4.27 13.57
N HIS A 73 6.37 -3.09 13.15
CA HIS A 73 5.63 -2.24 12.22
C HIS A 73 5.29 -2.95 10.90
N PHE A 74 6.27 -3.61 10.27
CA PHE A 74 5.98 -4.32 9.03
C PHE A 74 5.20 -5.62 9.23
N SER A 75 5.18 -6.21 10.44
CA SER A 75 4.39 -7.42 10.72
C SER A 75 2.88 -7.17 10.67
N GLU A 76 2.43 -5.92 10.64
CA GLU A 76 1.02 -5.56 10.36
C GLU A 76 0.55 -6.06 8.99
N LEU A 77 1.46 -6.28 8.04
CA LEU A 77 1.19 -6.89 6.72
C LEU A 77 1.26 -8.43 6.76
N GLY A 78 1.28 -9.04 7.96
CA GLY A 78 1.39 -10.48 8.15
C GLY A 78 2.80 -11.03 7.92
N GLN A 79 2.88 -12.29 7.49
CA GLN A 79 4.16 -13.01 7.34
C GLN A 79 5.07 -12.34 6.30
N GLU A 80 4.52 -11.95 5.16
CA GLU A 80 5.30 -11.26 4.11
C GLU A 80 5.72 -9.86 4.52
N GLY A 81 4.91 -9.21 5.35
CA GLY A 81 5.29 -7.99 6.05
C GLY A 81 6.57 -8.14 6.85
N ARG A 82 6.65 -9.15 7.71
CA ARG A 82 7.87 -9.44 8.47
C ARG A 82 9.07 -9.66 7.55
N THR A 83 8.89 -10.36 6.44
CA THR A 83 9.93 -10.56 5.41
C THR A 83 10.38 -9.22 4.81
N LEU A 84 9.45 -8.34 4.46
CA LEU A 84 9.73 -6.99 3.98
C LEU A 84 10.51 -6.17 5.03
N GLY A 85 10.13 -6.23 6.31
CA GLY A 85 10.86 -5.59 7.40
C GLY A 85 12.32 -6.06 7.49
N MET A 86 12.57 -7.37 7.38
CA MET A 86 13.93 -7.92 7.34
C MET A 86 14.73 -7.43 6.13
N LEU A 87 14.09 -7.36 4.94
CA LEU A 87 14.72 -6.79 3.74
C LEU A 87 15.10 -5.33 3.96
N MET A 88 14.18 -4.53 4.50
CA MET A 88 14.37 -3.11 4.78
C MET A 88 15.53 -2.84 5.76
N LEU A 89 15.70 -3.68 6.79
CA LEU A 89 16.84 -3.60 7.70
C LEU A 89 18.17 -3.93 6.98
N ARG A 90 18.17 -4.96 6.12
CA ARG A 90 19.36 -5.36 5.36
C ARG A 90 19.81 -4.29 4.37
N ILE A 91 18.88 -3.63 3.68
CA ILE A 91 19.18 -2.56 2.72
C ILE A 91 19.76 -1.35 3.47
N GLY A 92 19.12 -0.90 4.56
CA GLY A 92 19.53 0.30 5.30
C GLY A 92 20.83 0.17 6.09
N ARG A 93 21.26 -1.05 6.44
CA ARG A 93 22.57 -1.28 7.09
C ARG A 93 23.74 -1.31 6.10
N GLY A 94 23.45 -1.44 4.81
CA GLY A 94 24.43 -1.64 3.75
C GLY A 94 25.12 -3.01 3.80
N ARG A 95 25.23 -3.67 2.66
CA ARG A 95 26.56 -4.21 2.33
C ARG A 95 27.40 -2.96 2.07
N GLN A 96 28.62 -2.90 2.58
CA GLN A 96 29.58 -1.91 2.13
C GLN A 96 29.84 -2.21 0.64
N SER A 97 28.96 -1.72 -0.24
CA SER A 97 29.15 -1.80 -1.68
C SER A 97 30.25 -0.79 -1.99
N LYS A 98 31.47 -1.33 -2.04
CA LYS A 98 32.64 -0.66 -2.59
C LYS A 98 32.46 -0.48 -4.10
#